data_AF-A0A318K7P3-F1
#
_entry.id   AF-A0A318K7P3-F1
#
_cell.length_a   1.000
_cell.length_b   1.000
_cell.length_c   1.000
_cell.angle_alpha   90.00
_cell.angle_beta   90.00
_cell.angle_gamma   90.00
#
_symmetry.space_group_name_H-M   'P 1'
#
loop_
_entity.id
_entity.type
_entity.pdbx_description
1 polymer ?
#
loop_
_entity_poly.entity_id
_entity_poly.type
_entity_poly.pdbx_seq_one_letter_code
_entity_poly.pdbx_strand_id
1 'polypeptide(L)'
;MGSTLQQNGRLVWSPSAGATLRAIRTFGDNIHRLRLPVGIGDEHPTDGVEAVALMPDLHVIPGLWTPMRGYDGLLKRLERLRLAGEVGVIRPFPYDWRLSNRYNARRLAAVIGDELPRWRNSHPARAEARVVLVCHSMGGLVARWYLEKCGGAEVSRKLVTLGTPFRGAARAVEQLSNGAHKGLGRLSVDLTEFARSLPALHQLLPDYACIEHANGLHRIDEIAVPNIDTAMLTDARHFHTDLADAEMRRPAALDMTHAIVGTRQPTATSLRLGVDGIEELDTIDGSNEYGDGTVPLAGAVGHGLTMSSNRFGA
;
A
#
# COMPACT_ATOMS: atom_id res chain seq x y z
N MET A 1 1.34 -0.26 -6.19
CA MET A 1 2.47 0.30 -6.97
C MET A 1 2.12 1.70 -7.49
N GLY A 2 2.23 2.74 -6.67
CA GLY A 2 1.78 4.11 -6.99
C GLY A 2 2.88 5.09 -7.44
N SER A 3 4.13 4.64 -7.52
CA SER A 3 5.28 5.46 -7.89
C SER A 3 5.98 4.87 -9.10
N THR A 4 6.53 5.72 -9.95
CA THR A 4 7.46 5.31 -11.00
C THR A 4 8.82 5.00 -10.38
N LEU A 5 9.49 3.97 -10.91
CA LEU A 5 10.84 3.60 -10.50
C LEU A 5 11.80 3.75 -11.69
N GLN A 6 12.99 4.28 -11.43
CA GLN A 6 14.13 4.23 -12.33
C GLN A 6 15.25 3.39 -11.73
N GLN A 7 16.09 2.80 -12.57
CA GLN A 7 17.36 2.21 -12.17
C GLN A 7 18.47 2.86 -12.99
N ASN A 8 19.48 3.45 -12.34
CA ASN A 8 20.62 4.09 -13.02
C ASN A 8 20.18 5.09 -14.11
N GLY A 9 19.19 5.94 -13.81
CA GLY A 9 18.65 6.96 -14.73
C GLY A 9 17.70 6.45 -15.82
N ARG A 10 17.40 5.14 -15.88
CA ARG A 10 16.44 4.57 -16.82
C ARG A 10 15.17 4.13 -16.11
N LEU A 11 14.00 4.57 -16.59
CA LEU A 11 12.72 4.12 -16.07
C LEU A 11 12.57 2.60 -16.24
N VAL A 12 12.41 1.91 -15.11
CA VAL A 12 12.15 0.46 -15.06
C VAL A 12 10.68 0.19 -14.79
N TRP A 13 9.99 1.08 -14.08
CA TRP A 13 8.56 1.00 -13.85
C TRP A 13 7.91 2.36 -14.14
N SER A 14 7.34 2.49 -15.32
CA SER A 14 6.55 3.65 -15.75
C SER A 14 5.64 3.23 -16.91
N PRO A 15 4.45 2.69 -16.65
CA PRO A 15 3.47 2.50 -17.70
C PRO A 15 3.06 3.91 -18.15
N SER A 16 3.27 4.28 -19.40
CA SER A 16 2.57 5.42 -20.00
C SER A 16 1.63 4.89 -21.08
N ALA A 17 0.51 5.57 -21.30
CA ALA A 17 -0.60 5.10 -22.13
C ALA A 17 -0.25 4.75 -23.60
N GLY A 18 0.99 4.96 -24.06
CA GLY A 18 1.47 4.54 -25.39
C GLY A 18 2.60 3.50 -25.39
N ALA A 19 3.11 3.10 -24.21
CA ALA A 19 4.30 2.25 -24.07
C ALA A 19 4.04 0.93 -23.32
N THR A 20 2.81 0.69 -22.85
CA THR A 20 2.45 -0.39 -21.90
C THR A 20 2.97 -1.77 -22.29
N LEU A 21 2.83 -2.20 -23.55
CA LEU A 21 3.34 -3.52 -24.00
C LEU A 21 4.88 -3.60 -24.02
N ARG A 22 5.56 -2.55 -24.49
CA ARG A 22 7.03 -2.50 -24.49
C ARG A 22 7.58 -2.34 -23.08
N ALA A 23 6.96 -1.53 -22.24
CA ALA A 23 7.34 -1.33 -20.85
C ALA A 23 7.12 -2.60 -20.02
N ILE A 24 5.99 -3.31 -20.19
CA ILE A 24 5.75 -4.60 -19.52
C ILE A 24 6.74 -5.66 -19.99
N ARG A 25 7.02 -5.75 -21.29
CA ARG A 25 8.01 -6.71 -21.82
C ARG A 25 9.42 -6.40 -21.32
N THR A 26 9.84 -5.15 -21.40
CA THR A 26 11.16 -4.70 -20.89
C THR A 26 11.26 -4.86 -19.37
N PHE A 27 10.16 -4.65 -18.63
CA PHE A 27 10.08 -4.90 -17.19
C PHE A 27 10.21 -6.38 -16.88
N GLY A 28 9.51 -7.26 -17.62
CA GLY A 28 9.66 -8.71 -17.52
C GLY A 28 11.10 -9.16 -17.79
N ASP A 29 11.70 -8.66 -18.87
CA ASP A 29 13.08 -8.99 -19.27
C ASP A 29 14.13 -8.52 -18.23
N ASN A 30 13.82 -7.50 -17.42
CA ASN A 30 14.72 -6.98 -16.37
C ASN A 30 14.29 -7.34 -14.95
N ILE A 31 13.24 -8.15 -14.77
CA ILE A 31 12.63 -8.32 -13.45
C ILE A 31 13.57 -9.00 -12.44
N HIS A 32 14.46 -9.86 -12.93
CA HIS A 32 15.51 -10.49 -12.13
C HIS A 32 16.42 -9.47 -11.46
N ARG A 33 16.66 -8.31 -12.10
CA ARG A 33 17.51 -7.23 -11.57
C ARG A 33 16.82 -6.35 -10.54
N LEU A 34 15.50 -6.44 -10.45
CA LEU A 34 14.68 -5.68 -9.50
C LEU A 34 14.30 -6.50 -8.27
N ARG A 35 14.64 -7.80 -8.25
CA ARG A 35 14.43 -8.66 -7.09
C ARG A 35 15.28 -8.17 -5.93
N LEU A 36 14.71 -8.21 -4.74
CA LEU A 36 15.43 -7.83 -3.54
C LEU A 36 16.19 -9.03 -2.96
N PRO A 37 17.34 -8.79 -2.28
CA PRO A 37 18.04 -9.82 -1.53
C PRO A 37 17.15 -10.52 -0.50
N VAL A 38 17.33 -11.83 -0.35
CA VAL A 38 16.68 -12.60 0.72
C VAL A 38 17.09 -12.02 2.08
N GLY A 39 16.11 -11.86 2.97
CA GLY A 39 16.36 -11.34 4.33
C GLY A 39 16.67 -9.85 4.40
N ILE A 40 16.42 -9.06 3.34
CA ILE A 40 16.67 -7.61 3.34
C ILE A 40 15.94 -6.86 4.47
N GLY A 41 14.79 -7.38 4.93
CA GLY A 41 14.01 -6.77 6.00
C GLY A 41 13.67 -5.31 5.70
N ASP A 42 14.14 -4.41 6.57
CA ASP A 42 13.91 -2.97 6.48
C ASP A 42 15.09 -2.18 5.89
N GLU A 43 16.07 -2.85 5.27
CA GLU A 43 17.25 -2.22 4.69
C GLU A 43 17.08 -1.82 3.22
N HIS A 44 17.98 -0.96 2.72
CA HIS A 44 18.01 -0.57 1.31
C HIS A 44 18.93 -1.48 0.50
N PRO A 45 18.52 -1.97 -0.69
CA PRO A 45 19.30 -2.94 -1.47
C PRO A 45 20.53 -2.35 -2.15
N THR A 46 20.66 -1.02 -2.20
CA THR A 46 21.75 -0.30 -2.92
C THR A 46 21.86 -0.70 -4.40
N ASP A 47 20.75 -1.07 -5.02
CA ASP A 47 20.64 -1.58 -6.39
C ASP A 47 20.47 -0.48 -7.46
N GLY A 48 20.67 0.78 -7.07
CA GLY A 48 20.52 1.96 -7.93
C GLY A 48 19.09 2.26 -8.35
N VAL A 49 18.09 1.61 -7.73
CA VAL A 49 16.68 1.89 -7.98
C VAL A 49 16.21 3.04 -7.11
N GLU A 50 15.49 3.97 -7.73
CA GLU A 50 14.97 5.17 -7.09
C GLU A 50 13.52 5.41 -7.52
N ALA A 51 12.69 5.85 -6.57
CA ALA A 51 11.35 6.33 -6.86
C ALA A 51 11.42 7.81 -7.26
N VAL A 52 10.91 8.13 -8.45
CA VAL A 52 11.14 9.45 -9.07
C VAL A 52 9.90 10.31 -9.16
N ALA A 53 8.73 9.72 -9.35
CA ALA A 53 7.47 10.46 -9.44
C ALA A 53 6.29 9.61 -8.97
N LEU A 54 5.20 10.28 -8.60
CA LEU A 54 3.91 9.61 -8.53
C LEU A 54 3.48 9.19 -9.94
N MET A 55 2.76 8.09 -10.00
CA MET A 55 2.35 7.51 -11.26
C MET A 55 1.38 8.43 -12.05
N PRO A 56 1.70 8.86 -13.29
CA PRO A 56 0.81 9.70 -14.10
C PRO A 56 -0.37 8.89 -14.70
N ASP A 57 -1.29 9.57 -15.38
CA ASP A 57 -2.59 9.01 -15.77
C ASP A 57 -2.58 7.80 -16.74
N LEU A 58 -3.71 7.07 -16.71
CA LEU A 58 -4.17 5.89 -17.49
C LEU A 58 -3.19 4.73 -17.65
N HIS A 59 -3.44 3.67 -16.89
CA HIS A 59 -2.88 2.33 -17.14
C HIS A 59 -3.98 1.30 -17.33
N VAL A 60 -3.92 0.59 -18.45
CA VAL A 60 -4.57 -0.72 -18.56
C VAL A 60 -3.59 -1.74 -17.97
N ILE A 61 -3.91 -2.30 -16.81
CA ILE A 61 -3.20 -3.48 -16.29
C ILE A 61 -3.97 -4.69 -16.83
N PRO A 62 -3.38 -5.50 -17.73
CA PRO A 62 -4.03 -6.73 -18.17
C PRO A 62 -4.34 -7.64 -16.97
N GLY A 63 -5.61 -8.04 -16.80
CA GLY A 63 -6.10 -8.80 -15.63
C GLY A 63 -6.85 -7.97 -14.58
N LEU A 64 -6.80 -6.64 -14.65
CA LEU A 64 -7.65 -5.71 -13.90
C LEU A 64 -8.45 -4.90 -14.92
N TRP A 65 -9.74 -5.23 -15.10
CA TRP A 65 -10.60 -4.57 -16.09
C TRP A 65 -10.93 -3.11 -15.76
N THR A 66 -10.50 -2.61 -14.60
CA THR A 66 -10.70 -1.23 -14.16
C THR A 66 -9.47 -0.38 -14.52
N PRO A 67 -9.58 0.58 -15.46
CA PRO A 67 -8.50 1.53 -15.72
C PRO A 67 -8.24 2.33 -14.45
N MET A 68 -7.08 2.13 -13.83
CA MET A 68 -6.65 2.98 -12.73
C MET A 68 -6.26 4.34 -13.30
N ARG A 69 -7.03 5.38 -12.95
CA ARG A 69 -6.60 6.76 -13.15
C ARG A 69 -5.38 7.00 -12.26
N GLY A 70 -4.34 7.60 -12.83
CA GLY A 70 -3.12 7.95 -12.11
C GLY A 70 -3.36 9.17 -11.20
N TYR A 71 -2.29 9.73 -10.66
CA TYR A 71 -2.39 10.82 -9.69
C TYR A 71 -2.57 12.21 -10.32
N ASP A 72 -2.48 12.34 -11.64
CA ASP A 72 -2.51 13.64 -12.34
C ASP A 72 -3.77 14.44 -12.06
N GLY A 73 -4.94 13.80 -12.10
CA GLY A 73 -6.23 14.47 -11.82
C GLY A 73 -6.31 15.02 -10.39
N LEU A 74 -5.85 14.23 -9.41
CA LEU A 74 -5.79 14.63 -8.01
C LEU A 74 -4.80 15.77 -7.79
N LEU A 75 -3.58 15.63 -8.31
CA LEU A 75 -2.54 16.66 -8.17
C LEU A 75 -2.98 17.99 -8.81
N LYS A 76 -3.59 17.96 -10.00
CA LYS A 76 -4.19 19.15 -10.64
C LYS A 76 -5.30 19.76 -9.80
N ARG A 77 -6.09 18.95 -9.08
CA ARG A 77 -7.13 19.47 -8.19
C ARG A 77 -6.52 20.12 -6.95
N LEU A 78 -5.59 19.45 -6.28
CA LEU A 78 -4.89 19.99 -5.11
C LEU A 78 -4.17 21.29 -5.46
N GLU A 79 -3.50 21.35 -6.60
CA GLU A 79 -2.79 22.54 -7.05
C GLU A 79 -3.73 23.73 -7.28
N ARG A 80 -4.94 23.49 -7.81
CA ARG A 80 -5.97 24.54 -7.90
C ARG A 80 -6.39 25.05 -6.52
N LEU A 81 -6.56 24.17 -5.54
CA LEU A 81 -6.87 24.56 -4.15
C LEU A 81 -5.72 25.37 -3.52
N ARG A 82 -4.47 25.01 -3.84
CA ARG A 82 -3.28 25.76 -3.39
C ARG A 82 -3.28 27.17 -3.96
N LEU A 83 -3.54 27.31 -5.26
CA LEU A 83 -3.62 28.61 -5.95
C LEU A 83 -4.78 29.47 -5.44
N ALA A 84 -5.87 28.85 -4.99
CA ALA A 84 -6.99 29.53 -4.33
C ALA A 84 -6.70 29.90 -2.85
N GLY A 85 -5.55 29.51 -2.30
CA GLY A 85 -5.19 29.76 -0.90
C GLY A 85 -5.89 28.85 0.11
N GLU A 86 -6.60 27.80 -0.35
CA GLU A 86 -7.36 26.89 0.50
C GLU A 86 -6.46 25.83 1.18
N VAL A 87 -5.34 25.47 0.54
CA VAL A 87 -4.36 24.54 1.09
C VAL A 87 -2.95 25.10 0.99
N GLY A 88 -2.07 24.57 1.84
CA GLY A 88 -0.65 24.92 1.84
C GLY A 88 0.13 24.29 0.67
N VAL A 89 1.43 24.21 0.85
CA VAL A 89 2.34 23.60 -0.13
C VAL A 89 2.05 22.11 -0.31
N ILE A 90 2.04 21.66 -1.55
CA ILE A 90 1.84 20.26 -1.92
C ILE A 90 3.19 19.63 -2.23
N ARG A 91 3.41 18.43 -1.68
CA ARG A 91 4.62 17.64 -1.84
C ARG A 91 4.26 16.20 -2.19
N PRO A 92 4.43 15.78 -3.45
CA PRO A 92 4.37 14.38 -3.82
C PRO A 92 5.49 13.61 -3.12
N PHE A 93 5.17 12.45 -2.57
CA PHE A 93 6.15 11.53 -1.97
C PHE A 93 6.12 10.20 -2.73
N PRO A 94 6.86 10.09 -3.85
CA PRO A 94 7.10 8.79 -4.45
C PRO A 94 8.04 7.98 -3.57
N TYR A 95 7.82 6.67 -3.52
CA TYR A 95 8.65 5.77 -2.71
C TYR A 95 8.84 4.43 -3.41
N ASP A 96 9.90 3.71 -3.03
CA ASP A 96 10.19 2.39 -3.57
C ASP A 96 9.24 1.38 -2.93
N TRP A 97 8.16 1.09 -3.64
CA TRP A 97 7.10 0.18 -3.21
C TRP A 97 7.55 -1.29 -3.15
N ARG A 98 8.80 -1.61 -3.52
CA ARG A 98 9.39 -2.92 -3.29
C ARG A 98 9.78 -3.11 -1.83
N LEU A 99 10.24 -2.04 -1.18
CA LEU A 99 10.80 -2.04 0.17
C LEU A 99 9.71 -2.00 1.24
N SER A 100 10.04 -2.45 2.45
CA SER A 100 9.08 -2.51 3.55
C SER A 100 8.40 -1.16 3.82
N ASN A 101 7.18 -1.22 4.33
CA ASN A 101 6.44 -0.03 4.75
C ASN A 101 7.17 0.71 5.88
N ARG A 102 7.92 -0.01 6.73
CA ARG A 102 8.76 0.58 7.79
C ARG A 102 9.91 1.39 7.21
N TYR A 103 10.63 0.86 6.21
CA TYR A 103 11.70 1.61 5.53
C TYR A 103 11.15 2.88 4.89
N ASN A 104 10.06 2.76 4.13
CA ASN A 104 9.42 3.89 3.47
C ASN A 104 8.87 4.92 4.46
N ALA A 105 8.42 4.49 5.65
CA ALA A 105 7.98 5.39 6.71
C ALA A 105 9.15 6.16 7.35
N ARG A 106 10.31 5.52 7.55
CA ARG A 106 11.54 6.21 7.97
C ARG A 106 11.99 7.23 6.92
N ARG A 107 11.84 6.91 5.63
CA ARG A 107 12.09 7.85 4.53
C ARG A 107 11.14 9.04 4.55
N LEU A 108 9.84 8.79 4.77
CA LEU A 108 8.84 9.84 4.93
C LEU A 108 9.17 10.75 6.13
N ALA A 109 9.58 10.16 7.26
CA ALA A 109 10.01 10.89 8.45
C ALA A 109 11.20 11.83 8.16
N ALA A 110 12.21 11.34 7.44
CA ALA A 110 13.37 12.14 7.05
C ALA A 110 12.97 13.32 6.15
N VAL A 111 12.13 13.08 5.12
CA VAL A 111 11.66 14.14 4.22
C VAL A 111 10.87 15.21 4.97
N ILE A 112 9.92 14.80 5.82
CA ILE A 112 9.14 15.75 6.61
C ILE A 112 10.02 16.49 7.63
N GLY A 113 10.96 15.79 8.27
CA GLY A 113 11.91 16.37 9.22
C GLY A 113 12.79 17.46 8.62
N ASP A 114 13.11 17.36 7.32
CA ASP A 114 13.85 18.39 6.59
C ASP A 114 12.93 19.53 6.09
N GLU A 115 11.78 19.18 5.53
CA GLU A 115 10.93 20.15 4.84
C GLU A 115 10.07 21.00 5.78
N LEU A 116 9.50 20.41 6.83
CA LEU A 116 8.57 21.11 7.71
C LEU A 116 9.26 22.23 8.49
N PRO A 117 10.45 22.06 9.11
CA PRO A 117 11.14 23.15 9.76
C PRO A 117 11.53 24.26 8.79
N ARG A 118 12.03 23.94 7.59
CA ARG A 118 12.34 24.93 6.55
C ARG A 118 11.09 25.74 6.17
N TRP A 119 9.94 25.07 6.07
CA TRP A 119 8.68 25.73 5.78
C TRP A 119 8.20 26.64 6.93
N ARG A 120 8.23 26.15 8.17
CA ARG A 120 7.88 26.93 9.37
C ARG A 120 8.76 28.18 9.51
N ASN A 121 10.05 28.04 9.25
CA ASN A 121 11.03 29.13 9.36
C ASN A 121 10.97 30.13 8.19
N SER A 122 10.28 29.80 7.10
CA SER A 122 10.19 30.69 5.92
C SER A 122 9.29 31.92 6.15
N HIS A 123 8.41 31.89 7.14
CA HIS A 123 7.54 33.03 7.47
C HIS A 123 6.91 32.88 8.87
N PRO A 124 6.80 33.94 9.70
CA PRO A 124 6.20 33.84 11.04
C PRO A 124 4.78 33.28 11.05
N ALA A 125 3.97 33.59 10.04
CA ALA A 125 2.61 33.05 9.89
C ALA A 125 2.56 31.51 9.68
N ARG A 126 3.70 30.86 9.46
CA ARG A 126 3.84 29.42 9.21
C ARG A 126 4.45 28.67 10.39
N ALA A 127 4.79 29.34 11.50
CA ALA A 127 5.45 28.73 12.65
C ALA A 127 4.71 27.47 13.16
N GLU A 128 3.37 27.52 13.17
CA GLU A 128 2.49 26.44 13.63
C GLU A 128 2.04 25.49 12.50
N ALA A 129 2.63 25.56 11.30
CA ALA A 129 2.24 24.70 10.18
C ALA A 129 2.36 23.21 10.57
N ARG A 130 1.39 22.40 10.15
CA ARG A 130 1.37 20.95 10.37
C ARG A 130 1.15 20.21 9.06
N VAL A 131 1.54 18.94 9.01
CA VAL A 131 1.43 18.10 7.81
C VAL A 131 0.04 17.49 7.70
N VAL A 132 -0.54 17.52 6.50
CA VAL A 132 -1.70 16.68 6.15
C VAL A 132 -1.21 15.61 5.18
N LEU A 133 -1.40 14.34 5.54
CA LEU A 133 -1.00 13.20 4.74
C LEU A 133 -2.20 12.76 3.91
N VAL A 134 -2.04 12.67 2.59
CA VAL A 134 -3.06 12.12 1.68
C VAL A 134 -2.46 10.92 0.98
N CYS A 135 -3.02 9.74 1.28
CA CYS A 135 -2.39 8.46 0.99
C CYS A 135 -3.34 7.54 0.24
N HIS A 136 -2.84 6.82 -0.76
CA HIS A 136 -3.61 5.83 -1.51
C HIS A 136 -3.05 4.42 -1.27
N SER A 137 -3.95 3.45 -1.07
CA SER A 137 -3.63 2.03 -0.93
C SER A 137 -2.55 1.82 0.14
N MET A 138 -1.50 1.06 -0.15
CA MET A 138 -0.36 0.77 0.74
C MET A 138 0.35 2.03 1.26
N GLY A 139 0.27 3.17 0.58
CA GLY A 139 0.83 4.44 1.09
C GLY A 139 0.21 4.87 2.43
N GLY A 140 -1.01 4.43 2.74
CA GLY A 140 -1.63 4.68 4.05
C GLY A 140 -0.97 3.89 5.18
N LEU A 141 -0.45 2.68 4.91
CA LEU A 141 0.32 1.89 5.88
C LEU A 141 1.68 2.55 6.17
N VAL A 142 2.36 3.05 5.13
CA VAL A 142 3.58 3.86 5.27
C VAL A 142 3.33 5.08 6.17
N ALA A 143 2.27 5.83 5.89
CA ALA A 143 1.90 7.01 6.66
C ALA A 143 1.50 6.65 8.10
N ARG A 144 0.74 5.57 8.30
CA ARG A 144 0.35 5.11 9.64
C ARG A 144 1.58 4.71 10.45
N TRP A 145 2.52 3.94 9.89
CA TRP A 145 3.76 3.61 10.58
C TRP A 145 4.58 4.86 10.94
N TYR A 146 4.65 5.84 10.03
CA TYR A 146 5.30 7.12 10.32
C TYR A 146 4.67 7.83 11.54
N LEU A 147 3.34 7.93 11.59
CA LEU A 147 2.62 8.56 12.70
C LEU A 147 2.81 7.81 14.02
N GLU A 148 2.73 6.48 13.98
CA GLU A 148 2.70 5.65 15.18
C GLU A 148 4.09 5.33 15.73
N LYS A 149 5.07 5.13 14.85
CA LYS A 149 6.39 4.57 15.21
C LYS A 149 7.58 5.46 14.83
N CYS A 150 7.38 6.56 14.10
CA CYS A 150 8.45 7.48 13.70
C CYS A 150 8.25 8.92 14.20
N GLY A 151 7.41 9.13 15.22
CA GLY A 151 7.18 10.45 15.83
C GLY A 151 6.31 11.40 15.00
N GLY A 152 5.71 10.92 13.90
CA GLY A 152 4.98 11.77 12.98
C GLY A 152 3.70 12.41 13.53
N ALA A 153 3.14 11.84 14.60
CA ALA A 153 1.88 12.30 15.18
C ALA A 153 1.93 13.74 15.71
N GLU A 154 3.06 14.17 16.29
CA GLU A 154 3.19 15.50 16.90
C GLU A 154 3.12 16.64 15.87
N VAL A 155 3.59 16.37 14.65
CA VAL A 155 3.72 17.37 13.59
C VAL A 155 2.64 17.26 12.50
N SER A 156 1.79 16.24 12.59
CA SER A 156 0.73 15.98 11.63
C SER A 156 -0.62 16.47 12.14
N ARG A 157 -1.45 17.00 11.25
CA ARG A 157 -2.81 17.47 11.54
C ARG A 157 -3.85 16.40 11.22
N LYS A 158 -3.68 15.70 10.09
CA LYS A 158 -4.68 14.74 9.59
C LYS A 158 -4.00 13.71 8.69
N LEU A 159 -4.50 12.48 8.73
CA LEU A 159 -4.25 11.43 7.76
C LEU A 159 -5.53 11.19 6.96
N VAL A 160 -5.47 11.33 5.64
CA VAL A 160 -6.53 10.98 4.71
C VAL A 160 -6.07 9.76 3.93
N THR A 161 -6.80 8.65 4.04
CA THR A 161 -6.50 7.42 3.28
C THR A 161 -7.57 7.13 2.24
N LEU A 162 -7.15 6.56 1.11
CA LEU A 162 -8.02 6.09 0.04
C LEU A 162 -7.73 4.61 -0.22
N GLY A 163 -8.65 3.72 0.14
CA GLY A 163 -8.53 2.27 -0.11
C GLY A 163 -7.31 1.62 0.57
N THR A 164 -6.92 2.08 1.76
CA THR A 164 -5.75 1.53 2.47
C THR A 164 -6.10 0.18 3.10
N PRO A 165 -5.34 -0.88 2.83
CA PRO A 165 -5.52 -2.20 3.47
C PRO A 165 -4.89 -2.20 4.87
N PHE A 166 -5.51 -1.51 5.84
CA PHE A 166 -5.01 -1.42 7.21
C PHE A 166 -4.76 -2.79 7.84
N ARG A 167 -5.56 -3.79 7.47
CA ARG A 167 -5.52 -5.17 7.98
C ARG A 167 -5.11 -6.19 6.93
N GLY A 168 -4.51 -5.73 5.82
CA GLY A 168 -4.11 -6.57 4.70
C GLY A 168 -5.26 -6.89 3.73
N ALA A 169 -4.97 -7.75 2.75
CA ALA A 169 -5.93 -8.15 1.71
C ALA A 169 -5.69 -9.60 1.27
N ALA A 170 -6.77 -10.39 1.14
CA ALA A 170 -6.73 -11.80 0.70
C ALA A 170 -5.94 -11.99 -0.60
N ARG A 171 -6.05 -11.03 -1.53
CA ARG A 171 -5.31 -11.02 -2.79
C ARG A 171 -3.79 -11.09 -2.64
N ALA A 172 -3.21 -10.57 -1.56
CA ALA A 172 -1.77 -10.67 -1.34
C ALA A 172 -1.32 -12.13 -1.12
N VAL A 173 -2.16 -12.92 -0.43
CA VAL A 173 -1.92 -14.35 -0.20
C VAL A 173 -1.99 -15.12 -1.51
N GLU A 174 -3.01 -14.85 -2.32
CA GLU A 174 -3.19 -15.46 -3.65
C GLU A 174 -1.94 -15.23 -4.50
N GLN A 175 -1.48 -13.98 -4.61
CA GLN A 175 -0.31 -13.63 -5.41
C GLN A 175 1.00 -14.27 -4.94
N LEU A 176 1.17 -14.42 -3.63
CA LEU A 176 2.37 -15.04 -3.06
C LEU A 176 2.33 -16.57 -3.20
N SER A 177 1.17 -17.18 -2.95
CA SER A 177 0.99 -18.63 -2.99
C SER A 177 0.91 -19.17 -4.41
N ASN A 178 -0.05 -18.69 -5.21
CA ASN A 178 -0.31 -19.19 -6.56
C ASN A 178 0.66 -18.62 -7.60
N GLY A 179 1.25 -17.46 -7.30
CA GLY A 179 2.14 -16.75 -8.18
C GLY A 179 1.52 -15.48 -8.75
N ALA A 180 2.37 -14.58 -9.22
CA ALA A 180 1.98 -13.27 -9.71
C ALA A 180 2.16 -13.22 -11.22
N HIS A 181 1.06 -13.33 -11.96
CA HIS A 181 1.08 -13.29 -13.43
C HIS A 181 0.47 -11.99 -13.95
N LYS A 182 1.14 -11.34 -14.92
CA LYS A 182 0.63 -10.14 -15.59
C LYS A 182 0.43 -10.42 -17.08
N GLY A 183 -0.82 -10.36 -17.56
CA GLY A 183 -1.17 -10.70 -18.94
C GLY A 183 -2.27 -11.77 -19.02
N LEU A 184 -2.66 -12.16 -20.24
CA LEU A 184 -3.61 -13.24 -20.50
C LEU A 184 -3.00 -14.25 -21.48
N GLY A 185 -3.23 -15.55 -21.21
CA GLY A 185 -2.78 -16.64 -22.07
C GLY A 185 -1.27 -16.66 -22.30
N ARG A 186 -0.83 -16.89 -23.54
CA ARG A 186 0.59 -16.99 -23.93
C ARG A 186 1.40 -15.68 -23.79
N LEU A 187 0.73 -14.58 -23.42
CA LEU A 187 1.34 -13.27 -23.18
C LEU A 187 1.50 -12.97 -21.69
N SER A 188 1.22 -13.93 -20.80
CA SER A 188 1.47 -13.76 -19.37
C SER A 188 2.97 -13.67 -19.09
N VAL A 189 3.35 -12.66 -18.33
CA VAL A 189 4.69 -12.54 -17.75
C VAL A 189 4.60 -13.07 -16.32
N ASP A 190 5.47 -14.02 -15.99
CA ASP A 190 5.61 -14.52 -14.63
C ASP A 190 6.47 -13.55 -13.79
N LEU A 191 5.85 -12.99 -12.77
CA LEU A 191 6.46 -12.07 -11.81
C LEU A 191 6.57 -12.70 -10.41
N THR A 192 6.31 -14.00 -10.28
CA THR A 192 6.14 -14.69 -8.99
C THR A 192 7.33 -14.50 -8.06
N GLU A 193 8.53 -14.86 -8.53
CA GLU A 193 9.75 -14.73 -7.75
C GLU A 193 10.11 -13.26 -7.44
N PHE A 194 9.70 -12.33 -8.29
CA PHE A 194 9.84 -10.91 -7.99
C PHE A 194 8.89 -10.49 -6.89
N ALA A 195 7.60 -10.83 -6.98
CA ALA A 195 6.59 -10.55 -5.97
C ALA A 195 6.97 -11.13 -4.61
N ARG A 196 7.45 -12.38 -4.58
CA ARG A 196 7.97 -13.06 -3.38
C ARG A 196 9.23 -12.43 -2.79
N SER A 197 9.96 -11.61 -3.56
CA SER A 197 11.11 -10.87 -3.02
C SER A 197 10.74 -9.57 -2.31
N LEU A 198 9.48 -9.11 -2.35
CA LEU A 198 9.08 -7.78 -1.85
C LEU A 198 8.62 -7.84 -0.37
N PRO A 199 9.33 -7.25 0.60
CA PRO A 199 8.81 -7.12 1.96
C PRO A 199 7.47 -6.38 2.01
N ALA A 200 7.28 -5.38 1.14
CA ALA A 200 6.06 -4.59 1.08
C ALA A 200 4.81 -5.46 0.78
N LEU A 201 4.94 -6.46 -0.09
CA LEU A 201 3.83 -7.35 -0.45
C LEU A 201 3.47 -8.29 0.70
N HIS A 202 4.46 -8.78 1.45
CA HIS A 202 4.22 -9.59 2.63
C HIS A 202 3.55 -8.79 3.75
N GLN A 203 3.89 -7.51 3.89
CA GLN A 203 3.21 -6.58 4.81
C GLN A 203 1.79 -6.18 4.37
N LEU A 204 1.27 -6.76 3.27
CA LEU A 204 -0.15 -6.70 2.89
C LEU A 204 -0.90 -7.99 3.21
N LEU A 205 -0.23 -9.01 3.78
CA LEU A 205 -0.89 -10.24 4.20
C LEU A 205 -1.94 -9.93 5.28
N PRO A 206 -3.14 -10.52 5.18
CA PRO A 206 -4.21 -10.37 6.15
C PRO A 206 -3.78 -10.58 7.61
N ASP A 207 -4.18 -9.66 8.48
CA ASP A 207 -4.06 -9.80 9.94
C ASP A 207 -5.32 -10.37 10.60
N TYR A 208 -6.25 -10.91 9.80
CA TYR A 208 -7.52 -11.49 10.23
C TYR A 208 -7.68 -12.93 9.74
N ALA A 209 -8.61 -13.67 10.35
CA ALA A 209 -8.90 -15.04 9.94
C ALA A 209 -9.65 -15.01 8.60
N CYS A 210 -8.98 -15.47 7.53
CA CYS A 210 -9.51 -15.40 6.16
C CYS A 210 -9.22 -16.66 5.34
N ILE A 211 -8.63 -17.70 5.94
CA ILE A 211 -8.41 -18.98 5.29
C ILE A 211 -9.52 -19.94 5.72
N GLU A 212 -10.41 -20.28 4.81
CA GLU A 212 -11.37 -21.38 4.98
C GLU A 212 -10.62 -22.71 4.96
N HIS A 213 -10.64 -23.40 6.11
CA HIS A 213 -10.07 -24.73 6.23
C HIS A 213 -10.86 -25.52 7.28
N ALA A 214 -11.22 -26.76 6.94
CA ALA A 214 -12.20 -27.54 7.69
C ALA A 214 -13.50 -26.73 7.94
N ASN A 215 -14.05 -26.75 9.16
CA ASN A 215 -15.29 -26.06 9.51
C ASN A 215 -15.05 -24.67 10.13
N GLY A 216 -14.00 -23.94 9.71
CA GLY A 216 -13.68 -22.65 10.29
C GLY A 216 -12.79 -21.75 9.44
N LEU A 217 -12.67 -20.50 9.91
CA LEU A 217 -11.74 -19.52 9.39
C LEU A 217 -10.48 -19.47 10.26
N HIS A 218 -9.34 -19.41 9.59
CA HIS A 218 -8.04 -19.36 10.22
C HIS A 218 -7.22 -18.19 9.69
N ARG A 219 -6.32 -17.69 10.53
CA ARG A 219 -5.30 -16.75 10.10
C ARG A 219 -4.24 -17.48 9.27
N ILE A 220 -3.51 -16.73 8.45
CA ILE A 220 -2.45 -17.28 7.60
C ILE A 220 -1.30 -17.88 8.41
N ASP A 221 -1.06 -17.40 9.63
CA ASP A 221 -0.03 -17.93 10.54
C ASP A 221 -0.48 -19.17 11.32
N GLU A 222 -1.76 -19.55 11.25
CA GLU A 222 -2.31 -20.73 11.94
C GLU A 222 -2.33 -21.97 11.03
N ILE A 223 -2.16 -21.80 9.72
CA ILE A 223 -2.20 -22.87 8.73
C ILE A 223 -1.01 -22.74 7.77
N ALA A 224 -0.45 -23.88 7.35
CA ALA A 224 0.58 -23.91 6.33
C ALA A 224 -0.01 -23.53 4.96
N VAL A 225 0.18 -22.27 4.58
CA VAL A 225 -0.16 -21.78 3.24
C VAL A 225 1.04 -22.00 2.29
N PRO A 226 0.85 -22.68 1.14
CA PRO A 226 1.95 -22.97 0.22
C PRO A 226 2.70 -21.73 -0.26
N ASN A 227 4.00 -21.89 -0.46
CA ASN A 227 4.88 -20.89 -1.10
C ASN A 227 4.95 -19.50 -0.44
N ILE A 228 4.49 -19.37 0.81
CA ILE A 228 4.69 -18.17 1.62
C ILE A 228 5.94 -18.35 2.48
N ASP A 229 6.88 -17.41 2.39
CA ASP A 229 8.09 -17.41 3.21
C ASP A 229 7.72 -17.18 4.69
N THR A 230 8.06 -18.14 5.55
CA THR A 230 7.70 -18.11 6.97
C THR A 230 8.35 -16.94 7.73
N ALA A 231 9.57 -16.54 7.36
CA ALA A 231 10.25 -15.42 8.00
C ALA A 231 9.59 -14.09 7.61
N MET A 232 9.23 -13.92 6.34
CA MET A 232 8.48 -12.75 5.87
C MET A 232 7.05 -12.70 6.42
N LEU A 233 6.37 -13.84 6.56
CA LEU A 233 5.07 -13.92 7.22
C LEU A 233 5.16 -13.49 8.70
N THR A 234 6.20 -13.96 9.40
CA THR A 234 6.46 -13.57 10.79
C THR A 234 6.75 -12.07 10.90
N ASP A 235 7.54 -11.51 9.99
CA ASP A 235 7.79 -10.06 9.94
C ASP A 235 6.51 -9.24 9.68
N ALA A 236 5.69 -9.68 8.72
CA ALA A 236 4.41 -9.05 8.41
C ALA A 236 3.47 -9.07 9.63
N ARG A 237 3.43 -10.17 10.38
CA ARG A 237 2.69 -10.25 11.64
C ARG A 237 3.19 -9.22 12.65
N HIS A 238 4.51 -9.15 12.86
CA HIS A 238 5.09 -8.14 13.76
C HIS A 238 4.74 -6.72 13.31
N PHE A 239 4.75 -6.43 12.01
CA PHE A 239 4.32 -5.14 11.47
C PHE A 239 2.88 -4.79 11.88
N HIS A 240 1.93 -5.70 11.71
CA HIS A 240 0.53 -5.47 12.09
C HIS A 240 0.33 -5.38 13.61
N THR A 241 0.97 -6.26 14.39
CA THR A 241 0.90 -6.22 15.86
C THR A 241 1.49 -4.92 16.41
N ASP A 242 2.64 -4.48 15.91
CA ASP A 242 3.28 -3.23 16.34
C ASP A 242 2.40 -1.99 16.09
N LEU A 243 1.66 -1.99 14.98
CA LEU A 243 0.71 -0.93 14.65
C LEU A 243 -0.50 -0.98 15.58
N ALA A 244 -1.11 -2.15 15.74
CA ALA A 244 -2.27 -2.32 16.61
C ALA A 244 -1.96 -1.91 18.07
N ASP A 245 -0.80 -2.31 18.59
CA ASP A 245 -0.34 -1.95 19.94
C ASP A 245 -0.06 -0.45 20.09
N ALA A 246 0.42 0.21 19.03
CA ALA A 246 0.63 1.66 19.04
C ALA A 246 -0.69 2.43 18.97
N GLU A 247 -1.63 2.00 18.12
CA GLU A 247 -2.97 2.57 17.98
C GLU A 247 -3.76 2.44 19.30
N MET A 248 -3.69 1.29 19.96
CA MET A 248 -4.35 1.07 21.25
C MET A 248 -3.82 2.01 22.34
N ARG A 249 -2.52 2.35 22.31
CA ARG A 249 -1.90 3.31 23.24
C ARG A 249 -2.20 4.77 22.89
N ARG A 250 -2.73 5.06 21.70
CA ARG A 250 -3.05 6.42 21.25
C ARG A 250 -4.44 6.49 20.58
N PRO A 251 -5.54 6.29 21.32
CA PRO A 251 -6.88 6.31 20.73
C PRO A 251 -7.21 7.61 19.98
N ALA A 252 -6.66 8.75 20.42
CA ALA A 252 -6.82 10.04 19.74
C ALA A 252 -6.24 10.07 18.31
N ALA A 253 -5.35 9.14 17.95
CA ALA A 253 -4.84 8.99 16.58
C ALA A 253 -5.94 8.55 15.59
N LEU A 254 -6.98 7.88 16.09
CA LEU A 254 -8.14 7.48 15.28
C LEU A 254 -8.90 8.71 14.79
N ASP A 255 -9.06 9.74 15.63
CA ASP A 255 -9.73 11.00 15.26
C ASP A 255 -8.94 11.82 14.22
N MET A 256 -7.61 11.63 14.17
CA MET A 256 -6.76 12.23 13.15
C MET A 256 -6.92 11.57 11.77
N THR A 257 -7.56 10.40 11.69
CA THR A 257 -7.71 9.65 10.45
C THR A 257 -9.04 9.97 9.76
N HIS A 258 -9.02 10.07 8.44
CA HIS A 258 -10.21 10.12 7.59
C HIS A 258 -10.04 9.05 6.51
N ALA A 259 -10.79 7.96 6.64
CA ALA A 259 -10.66 6.81 5.76
C ALA A 259 -11.76 6.83 4.70
N ILE A 260 -11.35 6.98 3.44
CA ILE A 260 -12.21 6.85 2.27
C ILE A 260 -12.09 5.42 1.77
N VAL A 261 -13.15 4.65 1.97
CA VAL A 261 -13.20 3.20 1.66
C VAL A 261 -14.16 2.97 0.49
N GLY A 262 -13.67 2.31 -0.55
CA GLY A 262 -14.53 1.80 -1.62
C GLY A 262 -15.35 0.61 -1.11
N THR A 263 -16.62 0.55 -1.47
CA THR A 263 -17.53 -0.53 -1.04
C THR A 263 -18.34 -1.05 -2.22
N ARG A 264 -19.00 -2.20 -2.01
CA ARG A 264 -19.94 -2.82 -2.97
C ARG A 264 -19.33 -3.25 -4.31
N GLN A 265 -18.00 -3.39 -4.40
CA GLN A 265 -17.36 -4.06 -5.52
C GLN A 265 -17.05 -5.52 -5.14
N PRO A 266 -17.25 -6.49 -6.04
CA PRO A 266 -16.81 -7.87 -5.83
C PRO A 266 -15.33 -7.89 -5.47
N THR A 267 -14.99 -8.43 -4.31
CA THR A 267 -13.65 -8.41 -3.75
C THR A 267 -13.41 -9.69 -2.98
N ALA A 268 -12.25 -10.32 -3.17
CA ALA A 268 -11.85 -11.48 -2.38
C ALA A 268 -11.77 -11.10 -0.89
N THR A 269 -12.60 -11.73 -0.07
CA THR A 269 -12.70 -11.52 1.38
C THR A 269 -12.04 -12.66 2.15
N SER A 270 -12.18 -13.89 1.66
CA SER A 270 -11.55 -15.10 2.19
C SER A 270 -10.94 -15.96 1.08
N LEU A 271 -10.29 -17.05 1.48
CA LEU A 271 -9.48 -17.91 0.65
C LEU A 271 -9.70 -19.37 1.05
N ARG A 272 -9.81 -20.28 0.09
CA ARG A 272 -9.86 -21.73 0.36
C ARG A 272 -8.61 -22.42 -0.15
N LEU A 273 -8.06 -23.32 0.67
CA LEU A 273 -6.96 -24.18 0.25
C LEU A 273 -7.51 -25.32 -0.61
N GLY A 274 -7.12 -25.34 -1.89
CA GLY A 274 -7.39 -26.41 -2.84
C GLY A 274 -6.19 -27.33 -3.04
N VAL A 275 -6.36 -28.34 -3.91
CA VAL A 275 -5.29 -29.30 -4.26
C VAL A 275 -4.16 -28.64 -5.06
N ASP A 276 -4.51 -27.68 -5.93
CA ASP A 276 -3.59 -27.05 -6.89
C ASP A 276 -3.21 -25.61 -6.51
N GLY A 277 -3.63 -25.12 -5.34
CA GLY A 277 -3.38 -23.75 -4.90
C GLY A 277 -4.49 -23.17 -4.03
N ILE A 278 -4.57 -21.84 -3.99
CA ILE A 278 -5.58 -21.09 -3.23
C ILE A 278 -6.67 -20.59 -4.16
N GLU A 279 -7.92 -20.78 -3.76
CA GLU A 279 -9.10 -20.21 -4.41
C GLU A 279 -9.54 -18.93 -3.68
N GLU A 280 -9.73 -17.83 -4.41
CA GLU A 280 -10.32 -16.61 -3.87
C GLU A 280 -11.84 -16.72 -3.73
N LEU A 281 -12.37 -16.31 -2.59
CA LEU A 281 -13.81 -16.27 -2.32
C LEU A 281 -14.23 -14.84 -2.01
N ASP A 282 -15.38 -14.42 -2.55
CA ASP A 282 -15.98 -13.11 -2.28
C ASP A 282 -16.80 -13.09 -0.98
N THR A 283 -16.96 -14.24 -0.34
CA THR A 283 -17.65 -14.41 0.95
C THR A 283 -16.71 -14.70 2.10
N ILE A 284 -17.05 -14.22 3.29
CA ILE A 284 -16.45 -14.59 4.58
C ILE A 284 -17.59 -14.95 5.54
N ASP A 285 -17.50 -16.12 6.19
CA ASP A 285 -18.59 -16.70 7.01
C ASP A 285 -19.96 -16.71 6.30
N GLY A 286 -19.96 -17.04 5.01
CA GLY A 286 -21.17 -17.10 4.18
C GLY A 286 -21.78 -15.75 3.82
N SER A 287 -21.11 -14.63 4.13
CA SER A 287 -21.57 -13.28 3.83
C SER A 287 -20.63 -12.57 2.86
N ASN A 288 -21.18 -11.85 1.88
CA ASN A 288 -20.39 -11.00 0.99
C ASN A 288 -20.30 -9.60 1.60
N GLU A 289 -19.14 -9.29 2.19
CA GLU A 289 -18.86 -7.97 2.78
C GLU A 289 -18.45 -6.92 1.74
N TYR A 290 -18.17 -7.34 0.50
CA TYR A 290 -17.65 -6.52 -0.60
C TYR A 290 -16.34 -5.80 -0.24
N GLY A 291 -15.89 -4.95 -1.17
CA GLY A 291 -14.74 -4.08 -0.99
C GLY A 291 -14.62 -3.08 -2.13
N ASP A 292 -13.39 -2.73 -2.48
CA ASP A 292 -13.06 -1.83 -3.58
C ASP A 292 -12.54 -2.52 -4.85
N GLY A 293 -12.66 -3.86 -4.92
CA GLY A 293 -12.13 -4.71 -5.99
C GLY A 293 -10.72 -5.24 -5.72
N THR A 294 -10.07 -4.82 -4.65
CA THR A 294 -8.76 -5.34 -4.20
C THR A 294 -8.71 -5.55 -2.69
N VAL A 295 -9.20 -4.60 -1.91
CA VAL A 295 -9.20 -4.62 -0.45
C VAL A 295 -10.63 -4.87 0.03
N PRO A 296 -10.89 -5.99 0.75
CA PRO A 296 -12.19 -6.25 1.34
C PRO A 296 -12.49 -5.27 2.47
N LEU A 297 -13.76 -5.06 2.82
CA LEU A 297 -14.14 -4.13 3.88
C LEU A 297 -13.46 -4.49 5.22
N ALA A 298 -13.40 -5.77 5.58
CA ALA A 298 -12.66 -6.27 6.75
C ALA A 298 -11.16 -5.88 6.75
N GLY A 299 -10.55 -5.77 5.56
CA GLY A 299 -9.16 -5.34 5.37
C GLY A 299 -8.99 -3.81 5.39
N ALA A 300 -10.02 -3.07 4.97
CA ALA A 300 -10.00 -1.63 4.83
C ALA A 300 -10.30 -0.86 6.13
N VAL A 301 -10.87 -1.52 7.13
CA VAL A 301 -11.19 -0.93 8.44
C VAL A 301 -10.18 -1.42 9.48
N GLY A 302 -9.27 -0.52 9.90
CA GLY A 302 -8.28 -0.82 10.95
C GLY A 302 -8.91 -1.05 12.32
N HIS A 303 -8.12 -1.59 13.26
CA HIS A 303 -8.57 -1.87 14.62
C HIS A 303 -9.08 -0.58 15.30
N GLY A 304 -10.34 -0.60 15.75
CA GLY A 304 -10.97 0.56 16.42
C GLY A 304 -11.35 1.73 15.50
N LEU A 305 -11.02 1.69 14.19
CA LEU A 305 -11.54 2.65 13.23
C LEU A 305 -13.03 2.35 13.00
N THR A 306 -13.89 3.30 13.35
CA THR A 306 -15.30 3.22 12.98
C THR A 306 -15.51 3.89 11.63
N MET A 307 -16.42 3.36 10.81
CA MET A 307 -16.83 4.01 9.54
C MET A 307 -17.47 5.39 9.75
N SER A 308 -17.86 5.70 10.99
CA SER A 308 -18.41 6.98 11.44
C SER A 308 -17.34 7.99 11.90
N SER A 309 -16.05 7.62 11.93
CA SER A 309 -14.92 8.54 12.22
C SER A 309 -14.74 9.63 11.14
N ASN A 310 -15.51 9.55 10.05
CA ASN A 310 -15.58 10.52 8.95
C ASN A 310 -16.28 11.85 9.30
N ARG A 311 -16.28 12.29 10.56
CA ARG A 311 -16.83 13.60 10.94
C ARG A 311 -15.86 14.71 10.51
N PHE A 312 -16.25 15.48 9.51
CA PHE A 312 -15.75 16.84 9.37
C PHE A 312 -16.35 17.64 10.53
N GLY A 313 -15.50 18.07 11.48
CA GLY A 313 -15.92 19.08 12.45
C GLY A 313 -16.38 20.32 11.68
N ALA A 314 -17.55 20.83 12.05
CA ALA A 314 -18.06 22.12 11.60
C ALA A 314 -17.13 23.26 12.02
#